data_AF-A0A923NLU1-F1
#
_entry.id   AF-A0A923NLU1-F1
#
_cell.length_a   1.000
_cell.length_b   1.000
_cell.length_c   1.000
_cell.angle_alpha   90.00
_cell.angle_beta   90.00
_cell.angle_gamma   90.00
#
_symmetry.space_group_name_H-M   'P 1'
#
loop_
_entity.id
_entity.type
_entity.pdbx_description
1 polymer ?
#
loop_
_entity_poly.entity_id
_entity_poly.type
_entity_poly.pdbx_seq_one_letter_code
_entity_poly.pdbx_strand_id
1 'polypeptide(L)' 'MKKEIKIAFKTPLNELDTVEQTYGCRANNPDICKNNSIPNVCAFEREDCICKQSSKAWKKQYLKLKEDV' A
#
# COMPACT_ATOMS: atom_id res chain seq x y z
N MET A 1 7.52 -6.78 -17.71
CA MET A 1 6.76 -5.54 -17.49
C MET A 1 6.88 -5.15 -16.03
N LYS A 2 7.49 -3.99 -15.71
CA LYS A 2 7.42 -3.44 -14.35
C LYS A 2 6.00 -2.91 -14.17
N LYS A 3 5.15 -3.62 -13.42
CA LYS A 3 3.85 -3.08 -13.03
C LYS A 3 4.13 -1.80 -12.22
N GLU A 4 3.60 -0.66 -12.64
CA GLU A 4 3.73 0.61 -11.89
C GLU A 4 2.85 0.57 -10.65
N ILE A 5 3.29 -0.16 -9.63
CA ILE A 5 2.54 -0.38 -8.38
C ILE A 5 2.93 0.63 -7.29
N LYS A 6 3.55 1.75 -7.66
CA LYS A 6 3.79 2.88 -6.74
C LYS A 6 2.57 3.78 -6.78
N ILE A 7 1.75 3.69 -5.74
CA ILE A 7 0.52 4.48 -5.64
C ILE A 7 0.74 5.58 -4.61
N ALA A 8 0.40 6.82 -4.94
CA ALA A 8 0.59 7.92 -4.00
C ALA A 8 -0.28 7.72 -2.76
N PHE A 9 0.25 8.07 -1.59
CA PHE A 9 -0.40 7.84 -0.29
C PHE A 9 -1.80 8.48 -0.17
N LYS A 10 -2.03 9.57 -0.92
CA LYS A 10 -3.28 10.34 -0.91
C LYS A 10 -4.26 9.97 -2.04
N THR A 11 -3.88 9.07 -2.95
CA THR A 11 -4.78 8.60 -4.02
C THR A 11 -6.02 7.93 -3.40
N PRO A 12 -7.22 8.09 -3.99
CA PRO A 12 -8.44 7.42 -3.53
C PRO A 12 -8.26 5.91 -3.30
N LEU A 13 -9.12 5.33 -2.45
CA LEU A 13 -9.07 3.91 -2.13
C LEU A 13 -9.34 3.06 -3.37
N ASN A 14 -8.51 2.04 -3.55
CA ASN A 14 -8.78 0.94 -4.46
C ASN A 14 -9.69 -0.10 -3.76
N GLU A 15 -10.43 -0.89 -4.53
CA GLU A 15 -11.34 -1.92 -4.01
C GLU A 15 -10.65 -2.97 -3.12
N LEU A 16 -9.35 -3.22 -3.34
CA LEU A 16 -8.55 -4.18 -2.57
C LEU A 16 -7.85 -3.56 -1.35
N ASP A 17 -7.90 -2.23 -1.19
CA ASP A 17 -7.35 -1.56 -0.02
C ASP A 17 -8.21 -1.85 1.21
N THR A 18 -7.54 -2.16 2.32
CA THR A 18 -8.19 -2.27 3.63
C THR A 18 -7.36 -1.54 4.67
N VAL A 19 -7.81 -1.56 5.93
CA VAL A 19 -7.02 -1.05 7.05
C VAL A 19 -5.68 -1.78 7.15
N GLU A 20 -5.59 -3.05 6.77
CA GLU A 20 -4.42 -3.92 7.00
C GLU A 20 -3.55 -4.11 5.76
N GLN A 21 -4.08 -3.82 4.57
CA GLN A 21 -3.35 -4.01 3.31
C GLN A 21 -3.58 -2.89 2.32
N THR A 22 -2.69 -2.81 1.31
CA THR A 22 -2.86 -1.91 0.17
C THR A 22 -2.68 -2.63 -1.15
N TYR A 23 -3.44 -2.24 -2.18
CA TYR A 23 -3.06 -2.52 -3.56
C TYR A 23 -1.88 -1.63 -3.94
N GLY A 24 -0.82 -2.26 -4.43
CA GLY A 24 0.46 -1.61 -4.65
C GLY A 24 1.14 -1.12 -3.37
N CYS A 25 2.27 -0.45 -3.56
CA CYS A 25 3.00 0.26 -2.52
C CYS A 25 2.46 1.68 -2.37
N ARG A 26 1.84 1.96 -1.22
CA ARG A 26 1.38 3.30 -0.83
C ARG A 26 2.31 4.04 0.13
N ALA A 27 3.55 3.56 0.31
CA ALA A 27 4.53 4.28 1.13
C ALA A 27 4.95 5.60 0.45
N ASN A 28 5.01 6.70 1.20
CA ASN A 28 5.50 7.99 0.67
C ASN A 28 6.92 7.88 0.12
N ASN A 29 7.76 7.09 0.79
CA ASN A 29 9.09 6.73 0.33
C ASN A 29 9.28 5.21 0.50
N PRO A 30 9.14 4.42 -0.58
CA PRO A 30 9.34 2.98 -0.52
C PRO A 30 10.76 2.59 -0.13
N ASP A 31 11.79 3.38 -0.47
CA ASP A 31 13.20 3.00 -0.31
C ASP A 31 13.61 2.87 1.17
N ILE A 32 12.91 3.57 2.07
CA ILE A 32 13.08 3.48 3.53
C ILE A 32 12.01 2.64 4.22
N CYS A 33 11.10 2.01 3.46
CA CYS A 33 10.02 1.23 4.04
C CYS A 33 10.58 -0.06 4.66
N LYS A 34 10.28 -0.32 5.94
CA LYS A 34 10.67 -1.55 6.65
C LYS A 34 10.25 -2.83 5.91
N ASN A 35 9.15 -2.78 5.16
CA ASN A 35 8.59 -3.93 4.46
C ASN A 35 8.99 -3.98 2.98
N ASN A 36 9.88 -3.10 2.52
CA ASN A 36 10.38 -3.11 1.15
C ASN A 36 11.11 -4.43 0.86
N SER A 37 10.84 -5.03 -0.29
CA SER A 37 11.51 -6.25 -0.79
C SER A 37 11.37 -7.48 0.11
N ILE A 38 10.46 -7.48 1.09
CA ILE A 38 10.16 -8.67 1.90
C ILE A 38 9.23 -9.61 1.10
N PRO A 39 9.65 -10.85 0.81
CA PRO A 39 8.81 -11.83 0.11
C PRO A 39 7.49 -12.07 0.84
N ASN A 40 6.41 -12.32 0.10
CA ASN A 40 5.05 -12.56 0.62
C ASN A 40 4.44 -11.40 1.44
N VAL A 41 5.13 -10.25 1.59
CA VAL A 41 4.64 -9.06 2.30
C VAL A 41 4.59 -7.85 1.37
N CYS A 42 5.70 -7.56 0.69
CA CYS A 42 5.84 -6.36 -0.13
C CYS A 42 5.05 -6.49 -1.43
N ALA A 43 4.36 -5.43 -1.82
CA ALA A 43 3.69 -5.39 -3.12
C ALA A 43 4.65 -5.61 -4.30
N PHE A 44 5.93 -5.22 -4.18
CA PHE A 44 6.96 -5.42 -5.21
C PHE A 44 7.37 -6.88 -5.38
N GLU A 45 7.21 -7.71 -4.35
CA GLU A 45 7.65 -9.12 -4.34
C GLU A 45 6.50 -10.11 -4.51
N ARG A 46 5.25 -9.62 -4.57
CA ARG A 46 4.06 -10.47 -4.66
C ARG A 46 3.41 -10.38 -6.02
N GLU A 47 2.97 -11.53 -6.52
CA GLU A 47 2.30 -11.66 -7.82
C GLU A 47 0.98 -10.88 -7.88
N ASP A 48 0.25 -10.85 -6.76
CA ASP A 48 -1.02 -10.12 -6.58
C ASP A 48 -0.85 -8.62 -6.31
N CYS A 49 0.40 -8.14 -6.19
CA CYS A 49 0.73 -6.73 -5.96
C CYS A 49 0.15 -6.14 -4.67
N ILE A 50 -0.18 -6.94 -3.66
CA ILE A 50 -0.72 -6.45 -2.38
C ILE A 50 0.41 -6.23 -1.36
N CYS A 51 0.37 -5.13 -0.61
CA CYS A 51 1.21 -4.94 0.57
C CYS A 51 0.44 -5.38 1.83
N LYS A 52 0.85 -6.46 2.51
CA LYS A 52 0.07 -7.14 3.59
C LYS A 52 0.26 -6.55 5.00
N GLN A 53 1.18 -5.61 5.16
CA GLN A 53 1.53 -5.03 6.46
C GLN A 53 1.51 -3.50 6.35
N SER A 54 0.31 -2.96 6.30
CA SER A 54 0.12 -1.52 6.23
C SER A 54 0.60 -0.83 7.54
N SER A 55 1.17 0.36 7.38
CA SER A 55 1.74 1.11 8.52
C SER A 55 0.65 1.75 9.39
N LYS A 56 1.00 2.17 10.62
CA LYS A 56 0.09 3.00 11.45
C LYS A 56 -0.36 4.28 10.72
N ALA A 57 0.50 4.84 9.87
CA ALA A 57 0.17 6.00 9.06
C ALA A 57 -0.90 5.66 8.02
N TRP A 58 -0.79 4.50 7.37
CA TRP A 58 -1.82 4.02 6.44
C TRP A 58 -3.17 3.84 7.12
N LYS A 59 -3.22 3.22 8.30
CA LYS A 59 -4.49 3.02 9.03
C LYS A 59 -5.26 4.34 9.20
N LYS A 60 -4.55 5.41 9.58
CA LYS A 60 -5.15 6.76 9.71
C LYS A 60 -5.60 7.31 8.35
N GLN A 61 -4.79 7.15 7.31
CA GLN A 61 -5.10 7.64 5.98
C GLN A 61 -6.26 6.89 5.32
N TYR A 62 -6.35 5.58 5.51
CA TYR A 62 -7.46 4.76 5.00
C TYR A 62 -8.79 5.24 5.56
N LEU A 63 -8.87 5.48 6.87
CA LEU A 63 -10.08 6.00 7.51
C LEU A 63 -10.46 7.36 6.95
N LYS A 64 -9.48 8.28 6.82
CA LYS A 64 -9.70 9.58 6.19
C LYS A 64 -10.27 9.45 4.77
N LEU A 65 -9.61 8.64 3.93
CA LEU A 65 -10.05 8.45 2.54
C LEU A 65 -11.39 7.73 2.42
N LYS A 66 -11.78 6.93 3.42
CA LYS A 66 -13.08 6.25 3.44
C LYS A 66 -14.21 7.19 3.84
N GLU A 67 -13.94 8.15 4.70
CA GLU A 67 -14.91 9.19 5.12
C GLU A 67 -15.06 10.30 4.07
N ASP A 68 -14.05 10.51 3.24
CA ASP A 68 -14.04 11.48 2.12
C ASP A 68 -14.81 11.00 0.87
N VAL A 69 -15.45 9.82 0.90
CA VAL A 69 -16.28 9.23 -0.18
C VAL A 69 -17.75 9.28 0.19
#